data_AF-A0A7K2Z322-F1
#
_entry.id   AF-A0A7K2Z322-F1
#
_cell.length_a   1.000
_cell.length_b   1.000
_cell.length_c   1.000
_cell.angle_alpha   90.00
_cell.angle_beta   90.00
_cell.angle_gamma   90.00
#
_symmetry.space_group_name_H-M   'P 1'
#
loop_
_entity.id
_entity.type
_entity.pdbx_description
1 polymer ?
#
loop_
_entity_poly.entity_id
_entity_poly.type
_entity_poly.pdbx_seq_one_letter_code
_entity_poly.pdbx_strand_id
1 'polypeptide(L)'
;MSDLTAAGLLAVLRQPRSAARIVRRLSDSATGAVLGEEPVEGCEIVGTLPPLYPEWLGDRSFTADHGVRFPYVAGEMAQGIAGVAMVKAMARADLLGIFGAAGLPIHAVRAAIEELRRDLPEQASWGVNIIHNPHSPAWENEVAALAIAHGVRCISVSAFSEVTRALVHGGAAGLHVGPDGRIRRARMLMAKVSRPEVAAQFFAPAPAALVQELVAEGLLTPDEAALAAHVPMVDDLTVESDSGGHTDGRPLATALPQILALRDEVAHRHGIEPRTRIGAAGGLGT
;
A
#
# COMPACT_ATOMS: atom_id res chain seq x y z
N MET A 1 18.45 35.25 21.20
CA MET A 1 17.54 34.54 22.12
C MET A 1 16.53 33.79 21.29
N SER A 2 16.32 32.50 21.55
CA SER A 2 15.27 31.71 20.91
C SER A 2 13.90 32.29 21.22
N ASP A 3 13.04 32.38 20.21
CA ASP A 3 11.65 32.77 20.38
C ASP A 3 10.89 31.65 21.11
N LEU A 4 10.66 31.82 22.41
CA LEU A 4 9.91 30.87 23.25
C LEU A 4 8.40 31.15 23.23
N THR A 5 7.91 32.00 22.31
CA THR A 5 6.47 32.21 22.13
C THR A 5 5.83 31.02 21.43
N ALA A 6 4.49 31.00 21.41
CA ALA A 6 3.74 30.02 20.62
C ALA A 6 4.10 30.06 19.12
N ALA A 7 4.44 31.24 18.57
CA ALA A 7 4.86 31.37 17.18
C ALA A 7 6.23 30.72 16.93
N GLY A 8 7.19 30.94 17.84
CA GLY A 8 8.49 30.28 17.79
C GLY A 8 8.38 28.76 17.91
N LEU A 9 7.53 28.25 18.81
CA LEU A 9 7.25 26.83 18.92
C LEU A 9 6.69 26.25 17.61
N LEU A 10 5.72 26.91 16.98
CA LEU A 10 5.17 26.47 15.69
C LEU A 10 6.21 26.50 14.56
N ALA A 11 7.12 27.48 14.56
CA ALA A 11 8.19 27.55 13.58
C ALA A 11 9.18 26.38 13.70
N VAL A 12 9.45 25.92 14.93
CA VAL A 12 10.25 24.71 15.20
C VAL A 12 9.51 23.44 14.78
N LEU A 13 8.22 23.31 15.14
CA LEU A 13 7.40 22.13 14.80
C LEU A 13 7.21 21.95 13.28
N ARG A 14 7.29 23.03 12.49
CA ARG A 14 7.27 22.98 11.01
C ARG A 14 8.55 22.43 10.38
N GLN A 15 9.57 22.12 11.17
CA GLN A 15 10.85 21.57 10.72
C GLN A 15 11.07 20.16 11.29
N PRO A 16 10.21 19.18 10.96
CA PRO A 16 10.22 17.87 11.61
C PRO A 16 11.49 17.06 11.32
N ARG A 17 12.26 17.42 10.28
CA ARG A 17 13.55 16.78 9.94
C ARG A 17 14.72 17.25 10.78
N SER A 18 14.52 18.22 11.64
CA SER A 18 15.56 18.80 12.48
C SER A 18 15.38 18.33 13.91
N ALA A 19 16.48 18.04 14.61
CA ALA A 19 16.42 17.83 16.05
C ALA A 19 15.92 19.13 16.71
N ALA A 20 15.12 19.00 17.75
CA ALA A 20 14.70 20.12 18.57
C ALA A 20 14.84 19.80 20.06
N ARG A 21 15.15 20.82 20.85
CA ARG A 21 15.15 20.75 22.31
C ARG A 21 13.96 21.51 22.85
N ILE A 22 13.26 20.89 23.79
CA ILE A 22 12.26 21.58 24.60
C ILE A 22 13.01 22.20 25.77
N VAL A 23 12.89 23.50 25.91
CA VAL A 23 13.63 24.30 26.88
C VAL A 23 12.67 25.04 27.81
N ARG A 24 13.08 25.21 29.07
CA ARG A 24 12.38 26.02 30.06
C ARG A 24 13.29 27.15 30.51
N ARG A 25 12.84 28.39 30.36
CA ARG A 25 13.61 29.57 30.76
C ARG A 25 13.66 29.68 32.28
N LEU A 26 14.86 29.85 32.83
CA LEU A 26 15.07 29.84 34.28
C LEU A 26 14.47 31.07 34.98
N SER A 27 14.31 32.19 34.28
CA SER A 27 13.84 33.46 34.88
C SER A 27 12.34 33.49 35.17
N ASP A 28 11.52 32.82 34.36
CA ASP A 28 10.06 32.90 34.43
C ASP A 28 9.35 31.58 34.11
N SER A 29 10.09 30.48 34.01
CA SER A 29 9.59 29.14 33.69
C SER A 29 8.86 29.03 32.34
N ALA A 30 9.01 30.00 31.43
CA ALA A 30 8.43 29.92 30.09
C ALA A 30 9.01 28.73 29.32
N THR A 31 8.14 27.91 28.72
CA THR A 31 8.55 26.74 27.94
C THR A 31 8.46 27.04 26.45
N GLY A 32 9.46 26.60 25.68
CA GLY A 32 9.45 26.67 24.22
C GLY A 32 10.32 25.59 23.60
N ALA A 33 10.58 25.70 22.31
CA ALA A 33 11.45 24.78 21.59
C ALA A 33 12.51 25.53 20.79
N VAL A 34 13.67 24.90 20.61
CA VAL A 34 14.76 25.39 19.76
C VAL A 34 15.23 24.29 18.84
N LEU A 35 15.71 24.65 17.66
CA LEU A 35 16.31 23.70 16.72
C LEU A 35 17.77 23.43 17.10
N GLY A 36 18.21 22.20 16.82
CA GLY A 36 19.56 21.75 17.04
C GLY A 36 19.81 21.21 18.45
N GLU A 37 21.08 20.91 18.71
CA GLU A 37 21.56 20.25 19.93
C GLU A 37 22.46 21.16 20.77
N GLU A 38 22.41 22.47 20.55
CA GLU A 38 23.20 23.41 21.32
C GLU A 38 22.50 23.78 22.64
N PRO A 39 23.24 24.02 23.74
CA PRO A 39 22.68 24.58 24.96
C PRO A 39 22.11 25.98 24.72
N VAL A 40 20.99 26.30 25.38
CA VAL A 40 20.40 27.64 25.33
C VAL A 40 20.68 28.34 26.65
N GLU A 41 21.45 29.44 26.59
CA GLU A 41 21.79 30.22 27.78
C GLU A 41 20.53 30.70 28.53
N GLY A 42 20.57 30.63 29.86
CA GLY A 42 19.44 31.02 30.71
C GLY A 42 18.23 30.08 30.64
N CYS A 43 18.36 28.91 30.00
CA CYS A 43 17.32 27.90 29.93
C CYS A 43 17.85 26.53 30.37
N GLU A 44 16.99 25.73 31.00
CA GLU A 44 17.21 24.31 31.21
C GLU A 44 16.56 23.50 30.06
N ILE A 45 17.16 22.36 29.71
CA ILE A 45 16.59 21.42 28.74
C ILE A 45 15.67 20.47 29.49
N VAL A 46 14.41 20.40 29.06
CA VAL A 46 13.38 19.58 29.70
C VAL A 46 12.86 18.46 28.80
N GLY A 47 13.30 18.43 27.54
CA GLY A 47 12.99 17.36 26.59
C GLY A 47 13.73 17.52 25.28
N THR A 48 13.70 16.46 24.46
CA THR A 48 14.30 16.42 23.13
C THR A 48 13.34 15.79 22.15
N LEU A 49 13.23 16.35 20.95
CA LEU A 49 12.53 15.79 19.80
C LEU A 49 13.58 15.42 18.74
N PRO A 50 13.75 14.14 18.39
CA PRO A 50 14.67 13.76 17.32
C PRO A 50 14.11 14.20 15.96
N PRO A 51 14.94 14.23 14.91
CA PRO A 51 14.46 14.28 13.53
C PRO A 51 13.44 13.17 13.25
N LEU A 52 12.24 13.55 12.84
CA LEU A 52 11.17 12.67 12.39
C LEU A 52 10.86 12.98 10.92
N TYR A 53 11.25 12.05 10.05
CA TYR A 53 11.00 12.17 8.62
C TYR A 53 9.58 11.66 8.33
N PRO A 54 8.72 12.44 7.65
CA PRO A 54 7.37 11.97 7.32
C PRO A 54 7.39 10.68 6.47
N GLU A 55 8.46 10.45 5.70
CA GLU A 55 8.71 9.20 4.96
C GLU A 55 8.91 7.96 5.86
N TRP A 56 9.11 8.15 7.17
CA TRP A 56 9.27 7.07 8.15
C TRP A 56 7.97 6.72 8.87
N LEU A 57 6.87 7.44 8.61
CA LEU A 57 5.56 7.06 9.14
C LEU A 57 5.08 5.82 8.40
N GLY A 58 4.88 4.71 9.11
CA GLY A 58 4.46 3.43 8.52
C GLY A 58 5.62 2.47 8.25
N ASP A 59 5.37 1.45 7.42
CA ASP A 59 6.35 0.41 7.12
C ASP A 59 7.31 0.83 5.99
N ARG A 60 8.60 0.91 6.28
CA ARG A 60 9.64 1.32 5.30
C ARG A 60 9.87 0.28 4.19
N SER A 61 9.45 -0.97 4.38
CA SER A 61 9.48 -1.93 3.27
C SER A 61 8.47 -1.59 2.19
N PHE A 62 7.36 -0.91 2.54
CA PHE A 62 6.37 -0.46 1.55
C PHE A 62 6.98 0.52 0.55
N THR A 63 7.70 1.52 1.04
CA THR A 63 8.36 2.52 0.19
C THR A 63 9.44 1.90 -0.68
N ALA A 64 10.20 0.94 -0.13
CA ALA A 64 11.21 0.19 -0.87
C ALA A 64 10.61 -0.68 -1.98
N ASP A 65 9.59 -1.49 -1.68
CA ASP A 65 9.01 -2.44 -2.62
C ASP A 65 8.17 -1.76 -3.70
N HIS A 66 7.40 -0.73 -3.33
CA HIS A 66 6.60 0.03 -4.28
C HIS A 66 7.40 1.13 -5.00
N GLY A 67 8.60 1.48 -4.54
CA GLY A 67 9.38 2.58 -5.12
C GLY A 67 8.66 3.93 -5.00
N VAL A 68 8.14 4.22 -3.81
CA VAL A 68 7.41 5.46 -3.50
C VAL A 68 8.02 6.15 -2.29
N ARG A 69 7.79 7.46 -2.16
CA ARG A 69 8.32 8.29 -1.10
C ARG A 69 7.60 8.09 0.23
N PHE A 70 6.29 7.84 0.20
CA PHE A 70 5.46 7.66 1.39
C PHE A 70 4.66 6.37 1.30
N PRO A 71 4.41 5.66 2.41
CA PRO A 71 3.44 4.57 2.46
C PRO A 71 2.02 5.13 2.49
N TYR A 72 1.65 5.74 1.35
CA TYR A 72 0.38 6.41 1.12
C TYR A 72 -0.11 6.07 -0.28
N VAL A 73 -1.39 5.73 -0.37
CA VAL A 73 -2.03 5.29 -1.60
C VAL A 73 -3.23 6.17 -1.87
N ALA A 74 -3.29 6.77 -3.06
CA ALA A 74 -4.57 7.22 -3.60
C ALA A 74 -5.30 6.01 -4.18
N GLY A 75 -6.30 5.54 -3.42
CA GLY A 75 -7.12 4.39 -3.80
C GLY A 75 -7.94 4.64 -5.06
N GLU A 76 -8.37 3.55 -5.69
CA GLU A 76 -9.20 3.63 -6.88
C GLU A 76 -10.57 4.30 -6.63
N MET A 77 -11.08 4.95 -7.65
CA MET A 77 -12.46 5.46 -7.72
C MET A 77 -13.02 5.08 -9.08
N ALA A 78 -14.16 4.37 -9.08
CA ALA A 78 -14.74 3.72 -10.26
C ALA A 78 -15.03 4.68 -11.42
N GLN A 79 -15.35 4.11 -12.59
CA GLN A 79 -15.73 4.84 -13.80
C GLN A 79 -14.66 5.86 -14.25
N GLY A 80 -13.38 5.57 -13.96
CA GLY A 80 -12.27 6.47 -14.30
C GLY A 80 -12.23 7.78 -13.50
N ILE A 81 -12.95 7.90 -12.37
CA ILE A 81 -12.83 9.06 -11.48
C ILE A 81 -11.39 9.16 -10.97
N ALA A 82 -10.80 8.04 -10.53
CA ALA A 82 -9.34 7.92 -10.38
C ALA A 82 -8.72 7.69 -11.76
N GLY A 83 -8.74 8.75 -12.57
CA GLY A 83 -8.34 8.71 -13.98
C GLY A 83 -6.84 8.85 -14.20
N VAL A 84 -6.45 8.77 -15.48
CA VAL A 84 -5.03 8.83 -15.91
C VAL A 84 -4.32 10.09 -15.41
N ALA A 85 -4.97 11.26 -15.45
CA ALA A 85 -4.38 12.52 -15.01
C ALA A 85 -4.01 12.50 -13.50
N MET A 86 -4.90 11.96 -12.67
CA MET A 86 -4.67 11.83 -11.23
C MET A 86 -3.54 10.85 -10.93
N VAL A 87 -3.54 9.68 -11.59
CA VAL A 87 -2.49 8.67 -11.40
C VAL A 87 -1.12 9.21 -11.84
N LYS A 88 -1.05 9.96 -12.95
CA LYS A 88 0.19 10.63 -13.37
C LYS A 88 0.68 11.65 -12.35
N ALA A 89 -0.23 12.45 -11.79
CA ALA A 89 0.13 13.45 -10.77
C ALA A 89 0.71 12.78 -9.51
N MET A 90 0.07 11.70 -9.04
CA MET A 90 0.57 10.89 -7.92
C MET A 90 1.95 10.30 -8.21
N ALA A 91 2.10 9.61 -9.34
CA ALA A 91 3.34 8.94 -9.70
C ALA A 91 4.53 9.91 -9.86
N ARG A 92 4.29 11.11 -10.41
CA ARG A 92 5.30 12.18 -10.53
C ARG A 92 5.69 12.82 -9.19
N ALA A 93 4.85 12.67 -8.17
CA ALA A 93 5.13 13.10 -6.80
C ALA A 93 5.74 11.98 -5.95
N ASP A 94 6.17 10.87 -6.56
CA ASP A 94 6.65 9.65 -5.91
C ASP A 94 5.61 9.04 -4.96
N LEU A 95 4.32 9.12 -5.32
CA LEU A 95 3.20 8.54 -4.58
C LEU A 95 2.53 7.42 -5.38
N LEU A 96 1.92 6.46 -4.70
CA LEU A 96 1.17 5.39 -5.37
C LEU A 96 -0.24 5.88 -5.71
N GLY A 97 -0.56 5.92 -7.01
CA GLY A 97 -1.91 6.14 -7.53
C GLY A 97 -2.46 4.89 -8.21
N ILE A 98 -3.71 4.56 -7.93
CA ILE A 98 -4.39 3.39 -8.52
C ILE A 98 -5.46 3.85 -9.52
N PHE A 99 -5.35 3.41 -10.77
CA PHE A 99 -6.34 3.69 -11.81
C PHE A 99 -7.67 2.96 -11.54
N GLY A 100 -8.77 3.70 -11.55
CA GLY A 100 -10.11 3.18 -11.31
C GLY A 100 -10.76 2.56 -12.53
N ALA A 101 -10.39 1.30 -12.85
CA ALA A 101 -10.90 0.57 -14.00
C ALA A 101 -12.36 0.09 -13.84
N ALA A 102 -12.86 -0.01 -12.61
CA ALA A 102 -14.18 -0.52 -12.29
C ALA A 102 -15.29 0.13 -13.16
N GLY A 103 -16.04 -0.70 -13.89
CA GLY A 103 -17.15 -0.25 -14.73
C GLY A 103 -16.77 0.33 -16.10
N LEU A 104 -15.48 0.38 -16.44
CA LEU A 104 -15.01 0.74 -17.77
C LEU A 104 -14.95 -0.49 -18.70
N PRO A 105 -15.25 -0.34 -20.00
CA PRO A 105 -15.04 -1.41 -20.96
C PRO A 105 -13.54 -1.69 -21.15
N ILE A 106 -13.18 -2.94 -21.50
CA ILE A 106 -11.77 -3.36 -21.52
C ILE A 106 -10.88 -2.52 -22.45
N HIS A 107 -11.43 -2.04 -23.58
CA HIS A 107 -10.67 -1.18 -24.51
C HIS A 107 -10.29 0.17 -23.86
N ALA A 108 -11.12 0.71 -22.98
CA ALA A 108 -10.81 1.94 -22.25
C ALA A 108 -9.74 1.68 -21.16
N VAL A 109 -9.81 0.53 -20.49
CA VAL A 109 -8.78 0.10 -19.52
C VAL A 109 -7.42 -0.07 -20.22
N ARG A 110 -7.40 -0.73 -21.38
CA ARG A 110 -6.19 -0.87 -22.22
C ARG A 110 -5.61 0.49 -22.58
N ALA A 111 -6.41 1.40 -23.14
CA ALA A 111 -5.96 2.72 -23.53
C ALA A 111 -5.36 3.51 -22.35
N ALA A 112 -5.98 3.42 -21.17
CA ALA A 112 -5.46 4.06 -19.96
C ALA A 112 -4.12 3.48 -19.50
N ILE A 113 -3.96 2.15 -19.50
CA ILE A 113 -2.69 1.47 -19.16
C ILE A 113 -1.59 1.85 -20.14
N GLU A 114 -1.88 1.85 -21.45
CA GLU A 114 -0.94 2.23 -22.49
C GLU A 114 -0.52 3.70 -22.37
N GLU A 115 -1.47 4.60 -22.06
CA GLU A 115 -1.17 6.01 -21.81
C GLU A 115 -0.30 6.21 -20.57
N LEU A 116 -0.62 5.55 -19.46
CA LEU A 116 0.18 5.62 -18.24
C LEU A 116 1.60 5.11 -18.47
N ARG A 117 1.75 3.97 -19.15
CA ARG A 117 3.06 3.38 -19.45
C ARG A 117 3.89 4.25 -20.41
N ARG A 118 3.25 4.92 -21.36
CA ARG A 118 3.92 5.82 -22.32
C ARG A 118 4.41 7.11 -21.66
N ASP A 119 3.62 7.69 -20.76
CA ASP A 119 3.85 9.05 -20.24
C ASP A 119 4.57 9.09 -18.89
N LEU A 120 4.72 7.95 -18.22
CA LEU A 120 5.43 7.83 -16.95
C LEU A 120 6.78 7.13 -17.15
N PRO A 121 7.83 7.56 -16.41
CA PRO A 121 9.09 6.84 -16.36
C PRO A 121 8.91 5.39 -15.95
N GLU A 122 9.80 4.51 -16.41
CA GLU A 122 9.73 3.08 -16.11
C GLU A 122 9.76 2.78 -14.60
N GLN A 123 10.48 3.59 -13.84
CA GLN A 123 10.60 3.49 -12.39
C GLN A 123 9.41 4.06 -11.61
N ALA A 124 8.48 4.76 -12.26
CA ALA A 124 7.35 5.38 -11.58
C ALA A 124 6.36 4.31 -11.09
N SER A 125 5.91 4.44 -9.83
CA SER A 125 4.95 3.50 -9.27
C SER A 125 3.52 3.93 -9.52
N TRP A 126 2.74 3.03 -10.08
CA TRP A 126 1.30 3.18 -10.26
C TRP A 126 0.67 1.80 -10.39
N GLY A 127 -0.64 1.74 -10.17
CA GLY A 127 -1.38 0.50 -10.27
C GLY A 127 -2.69 0.64 -11.03
N VAL A 128 -3.32 -0.51 -11.24
CA VAL A 128 -4.66 -0.64 -11.81
C VAL A 128 -5.55 -1.39 -10.82
N ASN A 129 -6.81 -0.99 -10.72
CA ASN A 129 -7.78 -1.73 -9.94
C ASN A 129 -8.43 -2.86 -10.75
N ILE A 130 -8.58 -4.02 -10.12
CA ILE A 130 -9.52 -5.05 -10.51
C ILE A 130 -10.61 -5.04 -9.44
N ILE A 131 -11.83 -4.68 -9.81
CA ILE A 131 -13.00 -4.85 -8.96
C ILE A 131 -13.60 -6.23 -9.23
N HIS A 132 -14.07 -6.89 -8.19
CA HIS A 132 -14.82 -8.12 -8.37
C HIS A 132 -16.09 -7.87 -9.18
N ASN A 133 -16.28 -8.63 -10.25
CA ASN A 133 -17.46 -8.61 -11.09
C ASN A 133 -17.91 -10.07 -11.34
N PRO A 134 -18.77 -10.64 -10.47
CA PRO A 134 -19.26 -12.01 -10.60
C PRO A 134 -19.93 -12.30 -11.95
N HIS A 135 -20.49 -11.27 -12.59
CA HIS A 135 -21.17 -11.39 -13.88
C HIS A 135 -20.20 -11.36 -15.07
N SER A 136 -18.93 -10.98 -14.85
CA SER A 136 -17.92 -10.94 -15.90
C SER A 136 -16.52 -11.34 -15.39
N PRO A 137 -16.30 -12.62 -15.02
CA PRO A 137 -14.96 -13.12 -14.68
C PRO A 137 -13.94 -12.96 -15.82
N ALA A 138 -14.42 -12.99 -17.07
CA ALA A 138 -13.58 -12.73 -18.25
C ALA A 138 -12.96 -11.33 -18.21
N TRP A 139 -13.71 -10.30 -17.79
CA TRP A 139 -13.18 -8.95 -17.65
C TRP A 139 -12.07 -8.89 -16.59
N GLU A 140 -12.24 -9.54 -15.43
CA GLU A 140 -11.19 -9.60 -14.40
C GLU A 140 -9.90 -10.22 -14.95
N ASN A 141 -10.04 -11.35 -15.67
CA ASN A 141 -8.93 -12.07 -16.29
C ASN A 141 -8.22 -11.21 -17.35
N GLU A 142 -8.97 -10.47 -18.17
CA GLU A 142 -8.42 -9.59 -19.19
C GLU A 142 -7.66 -8.40 -18.58
N VAL A 143 -8.17 -7.79 -17.50
CA VAL A 143 -7.45 -6.71 -16.80
C VAL A 143 -6.15 -7.24 -16.16
N ALA A 144 -6.18 -8.43 -15.55
CA ALA A 144 -4.97 -9.07 -15.03
C ALA A 144 -3.93 -9.32 -16.13
N ALA A 145 -4.37 -9.87 -17.27
CA ALA A 145 -3.50 -10.10 -18.44
C ALA A 145 -2.92 -8.80 -19.01
N LEU A 146 -3.72 -7.72 -19.09
CA LEU A 146 -3.24 -6.40 -19.47
C LEU A 146 -2.16 -5.88 -18.51
N ALA A 147 -2.41 -5.98 -17.20
CA ALA A 147 -1.48 -5.52 -16.19
C ALA A 147 -0.12 -6.25 -16.30
N ILE A 148 -0.14 -7.56 -16.54
CA ILE A 148 1.05 -8.39 -16.76
C ILE A 148 1.75 -7.97 -18.05
N ALA A 149 1.04 -7.92 -19.18
CA ALA A 149 1.60 -7.61 -20.49
C ALA A 149 2.27 -6.22 -20.56
N HIS A 150 1.76 -5.25 -19.80
CA HIS A 150 2.29 -3.89 -19.77
C HIS A 150 3.23 -3.62 -18.58
N GLY A 151 3.57 -4.63 -17.77
CA GLY A 151 4.52 -4.49 -16.66
C GLY A 151 4.02 -3.56 -15.54
N VAL A 152 2.71 -3.50 -15.31
CA VAL A 152 2.12 -2.66 -14.24
C VAL A 152 2.56 -3.20 -12.89
N ARG A 153 3.23 -2.40 -12.06
CA ARG A 153 3.88 -2.93 -10.84
C ARG A 153 2.94 -3.22 -9.67
N CYS A 154 1.71 -2.70 -9.70
CA CYS A 154 0.73 -2.91 -8.63
C CYS A 154 -0.66 -3.21 -9.20
N ILE A 155 -1.34 -4.23 -8.66
CA ILE A 155 -2.79 -4.43 -8.84
C ILE A 155 -3.46 -4.21 -7.48
N SER A 156 -4.43 -3.29 -7.44
CA SER A 156 -5.37 -3.18 -6.33
C SER A 156 -6.57 -4.08 -6.60
N VAL A 157 -6.95 -4.94 -5.65
CA VAL A 157 -8.13 -5.81 -5.76
C VAL A 157 -9.16 -5.40 -4.72
N SER A 158 -10.40 -5.17 -5.16
CA SER A 158 -11.47 -4.71 -4.27
C SER A 158 -12.81 -5.39 -4.56
N ALA A 159 -13.68 -5.41 -3.55
CA ALA A 159 -15.00 -6.06 -3.56
C ALA A 159 -15.02 -7.59 -3.73
N PHE A 160 -13.87 -8.28 -3.63
CA PHE A 160 -13.80 -9.73 -3.69
C PHE A 160 -14.35 -10.38 -2.42
N SER A 161 -15.15 -11.44 -2.57
CA SER A 161 -15.53 -12.36 -1.49
C SER A 161 -14.62 -13.58 -1.38
N GLU A 162 -13.92 -13.89 -2.47
CA GLU A 162 -13.02 -15.04 -2.57
C GLU A 162 -11.85 -14.76 -3.53
N VAL A 163 -10.80 -15.56 -3.43
CA VAL A 163 -9.67 -15.51 -4.36
C VAL A 163 -10.09 -16.10 -5.70
N THR A 164 -9.98 -15.32 -6.78
CA THR A 164 -10.32 -15.76 -8.14
C THR A 164 -9.07 -16.05 -8.98
N ARG A 165 -9.28 -16.72 -10.12
CA ARG A 165 -8.25 -17.00 -11.12
C ARG A 165 -7.47 -15.74 -11.54
N ALA A 166 -8.16 -14.62 -11.73
CA ALA A 166 -7.54 -13.35 -12.12
C ALA A 166 -6.52 -12.86 -11.07
N LEU A 167 -6.83 -13.06 -9.79
CA LEU A 167 -5.95 -12.64 -8.69
C LEU A 167 -4.73 -13.55 -8.58
N VAL A 168 -4.93 -14.87 -8.72
CA VAL A 168 -3.82 -15.83 -8.71
C VAL A 168 -2.85 -15.54 -9.87
N HIS A 169 -3.37 -15.34 -11.09
CA HIS A 169 -2.55 -14.98 -12.23
C HIS A 169 -1.82 -13.64 -12.02
N GLY A 170 -2.55 -12.61 -11.60
CA GLY A 170 -2.01 -11.28 -11.36
C GLY A 170 -0.97 -11.18 -10.24
N GLY A 171 -1.02 -12.08 -9.26
CA GLY A 171 -0.08 -12.13 -8.14
C GLY A 171 1.11 -13.09 -8.35
N ALA A 172 0.88 -14.24 -8.99
CA ALA A 172 1.89 -15.30 -9.11
C ALA A 172 2.78 -15.17 -10.36
N ALA A 173 2.28 -14.56 -11.44
CA ALA A 173 3.06 -14.37 -12.65
C ALA A 173 4.28 -13.46 -12.37
N GLY A 174 5.47 -13.92 -12.72
CA GLY A 174 6.76 -13.28 -12.45
C GLY A 174 7.32 -13.53 -11.05
N LEU A 175 6.77 -14.49 -10.29
CA LEU A 175 7.40 -14.96 -9.05
C LEU A 175 8.78 -15.58 -9.37
N HIS A 176 9.79 -15.17 -8.61
CA HIS A 176 11.15 -15.70 -8.75
C HIS A 176 11.91 -15.61 -7.43
N VAL A 177 13.00 -16.36 -7.31
CA VAL A 177 13.95 -16.23 -6.20
C VAL A 177 14.96 -15.15 -6.55
N GLY A 178 15.07 -14.13 -5.70
CA GLY A 178 16.03 -13.05 -5.85
C GLY A 178 17.47 -13.49 -5.52
N PRO A 179 18.48 -12.65 -5.80
CA PRO A 179 19.89 -12.95 -5.50
C PRO A 179 20.21 -13.18 -4.02
N ASP A 180 19.33 -12.69 -3.14
CA ASP A 180 19.38 -12.85 -1.68
C ASP A 180 18.65 -14.11 -1.18
N GLY A 181 18.16 -14.96 -2.10
CA GLY A 181 17.41 -16.17 -1.79
C GLY A 181 15.94 -15.92 -1.40
N ARG A 182 15.45 -14.68 -1.46
CA ARG A 182 14.06 -14.35 -1.09
C ARG A 182 13.12 -14.45 -2.29
N ILE A 183 11.90 -14.91 -2.07
CA ILE A 183 10.87 -14.94 -3.11
C ILE A 183 10.36 -13.52 -3.38
N ARG A 184 10.53 -13.05 -4.60
CA ARG A 184 10.11 -11.72 -5.09
C ARG A 184 9.03 -11.86 -6.15
N ARG A 185 8.18 -10.83 -6.24
CA ARG A 185 7.19 -10.70 -7.31
C ARG A 185 7.66 -9.68 -8.34
N ALA A 186 7.30 -9.90 -9.60
CA ALA A 186 7.38 -8.85 -10.62
C ALA A 186 6.35 -7.73 -10.38
N ARG A 187 5.29 -8.04 -9.63
CA ARG A 187 4.11 -7.20 -9.46
C ARG A 187 3.45 -7.43 -8.11
N MET A 188 3.19 -6.35 -7.40
CA MET A 188 2.57 -6.36 -6.08
C MET A 188 1.06 -6.53 -6.23
N LEU A 189 0.47 -7.32 -5.35
CA LEU A 189 -0.97 -7.45 -5.22
C LEU A 189 -1.40 -6.82 -3.89
N MET A 190 -2.32 -5.86 -3.97
CA MET A 190 -2.85 -5.13 -2.82
C MET A 190 -4.35 -5.40 -2.69
N ALA A 191 -4.78 -6.10 -1.64
CA ALA A 191 -6.20 -6.33 -1.41
C ALA A 191 -6.83 -5.25 -0.54
N LYS A 192 -8.08 -4.90 -0.83
CA LYS A 192 -8.89 -4.03 0.02
C LYS A 192 -10.08 -4.81 0.57
N VAL A 193 -10.16 -4.92 1.89
CA VAL A 193 -11.13 -5.76 2.58
C VAL A 193 -11.64 -5.07 3.85
N SER A 194 -12.87 -5.36 4.22
CA SER A 194 -13.45 -4.96 5.51
C SER A 194 -13.72 -6.16 6.44
N ARG A 195 -13.66 -7.38 5.90
CA ARG A 195 -14.12 -8.62 6.54
C ARG A 195 -12.99 -9.60 6.85
N PRO A 196 -12.85 -10.09 8.10
CA PRO A 196 -11.82 -11.05 8.50
C PRO A 196 -11.79 -12.33 7.66
N GLU A 197 -12.95 -12.90 7.33
CA GLU A 197 -13.07 -14.13 6.56
C GLU A 197 -12.54 -13.99 5.12
N VAL A 198 -12.60 -12.79 4.55
CA VAL A 198 -12.01 -12.48 3.24
C VAL A 198 -10.50 -12.22 3.40
N ALA A 199 -10.10 -11.47 4.42
CA ALA A 199 -8.69 -11.20 4.71
C ALA A 199 -7.87 -12.49 4.91
N ALA A 200 -8.44 -13.48 5.60
CA ALA A 200 -7.81 -14.78 5.84
C ALA A 200 -7.39 -15.48 4.53
N GLN A 201 -8.20 -15.38 3.47
CA GLN A 201 -7.88 -15.97 2.17
C GLN A 201 -6.69 -15.27 1.51
N PHE A 202 -6.54 -13.96 1.72
CA PHE A 202 -5.42 -13.18 1.18
C PHE A 202 -4.11 -13.36 1.95
N PHE A 203 -4.18 -13.74 3.22
CA PHE A 203 -3.00 -14.10 4.02
C PHE A 203 -2.52 -15.53 3.76
N ALA A 204 -3.37 -16.40 3.22
CA ALA A 204 -2.99 -17.76 2.83
C ALA A 204 -2.28 -17.78 1.46
N PRO A 205 -1.54 -18.86 1.14
CA PRO A 205 -1.05 -19.09 -0.23
C PRO A 205 -2.17 -19.24 -1.25
N ALA A 206 -1.81 -19.14 -2.53
CA ALA A 206 -2.76 -19.32 -3.63
C ALA A 206 -3.45 -20.70 -3.59
N PRO A 207 -4.77 -20.77 -3.84
CA PRO A 207 -5.46 -22.05 -3.95
C PRO A 207 -4.82 -22.94 -5.01
N ALA A 208 -4.36 -24.14 -4.61
CA ALA A 208 -3.59 -25.02 -5.49
C ALA A 208 -4.31 -25.39 -6.79
N ALA A 209 -5.64 -25.54 -6.75
CA ALA A 209 -6.46 -25.82 -7.94
C ALA A 209 -6.34 -24.71 -8.99
N LEU A 210 -6.51 -23.44 -8.58
CA LEU A 210 -6.36 -22.28 -9.47
C LEU A 210 -4.94 -22.16 -10.04
N VAL A 211 -3.92 -22.44 -9.21
CA VAL A 211 -2.52 -22.44 -9.67
C VAL A 211 -2.29 -23.52 -10.73
N GLN A 212 -2.81 -24.73 -10.51
CA GLN A 212 -2.65 -25.86 -11.44
C GLN A 212 -3.37 -25.59 -12.77
N GLU A 213 -4.56 -25.01 -12.75
CA GLU A 213 -5.28 -24.57 -13.95
C GLU A 213 -4.44 -23.58 -14.78
N LEU A 214 -3.86 -22.57 -14.12
CA LEU A 214 -3.02 -21.57 -14.79
C LEU A 214 -1.73 -22.17 -15.37
N VAL A 215 -1.14 -23.17 -14.72
CA VAL A 215 0.01 -23.91 -15.26
C VAL A 215 -0.40 -24.73 -16.48
N ALA A 216 -1.54 -25.43 -16.43
CA ALA A 216 -2.04 -26.23 -17.55
C ALA A 216 -2.34 -25.37 -18.79
N GLU A 217 -2.76 -24.12 -18.59
CA GLU A 217 -3.00 -23.13 -19.65
C GLU A 217 -1.71 -22.42 -20.13
N GLY A 218 -0.56 -22.68 -19.51
CA GLY A 218 0.71 -22.03 -19.85
C GLY A 218 0.80 -20.56 -19.42
N LEU A 219 -0.07 -20.12 -18.51
CA LEU A 219 -0.08 -18.75 -17.96
C LEU A 219 0.82 -18.61 -16.73
N LEU A 220 1.13 -19.72 -16.07
CA LEU A 220 2.17 -19.81 -15.05
C LEU A 220 3.16 -20.92 -15.41
N THR A 221 4.42 -20.70 -15.08
CA THR A 221 5.46 -21.72 -15.11
C THR A 221 5.36 -22.64 -13.88
N PRO A 222 5.90 -23.87 -13.96
CA PRO A 222 5.98 -24.75 -12.78
C PRO A 222 6.76 -24.11 -11.62
N ASP A 223 7.79 -23.31 -11.91
CA ASP A 223 8.58 -22.63 -10.87
C ASP A 223 7.77 -21.53 -10.17
N GLU A 224 7.03 -20.69 -10.92
CA GLU A 224 6.12 -19.69 -10.34
C GLU A 224 5.05 -20.36 -9.47
N ALA A 225 4.50 -21.49 -9.92
CA ALA A 225 3.52 -22.27 -9.18
C ALA A 225 4.09 -22.85 -7.87
N ALA A 226 5.32 -23.37 -7.90
CA ALA A 226 6.00 -23.86 -6.71
C ALA A 226 6.25 -22.72 -5.70
N LEU A 227 6.70 -21.56 -6.17
CA LEU A 227 6.95 -20.39 -5.32
C LEU A 227 5.65 -19.81 -4.73
N ALA A 228 4.54 -19.87 -5.46
CA ALA A 228 3.24 -19.38 -5.00
C ALA A 228 2.73 -20.09 -3.74
N ALA A 229 3.17 -21.32 -3.48
CA ALA A 229 2.81 -22.09 -2.28
C ALA A 229 3.52 -21.59 -1.00
N HIS A 230 4.58 -20.78 -1.13
CA HIS A 230 5.44 -20.34 -0.03
C HIS A 230 5.23 -18.88 0.36
N VAL A 231 4.21 -18.23 -0.19
CA VAL A 231 3.97 -16.81 -0.03
C VAL A 231 2.47 -16.53 0.15
N PRO A 232 2.07 -15.50 0.92
CA PRO A 232 0.68 -15.10 1.01
C PRO A 232 0.16 -14.64 -0.36
N MET A 233 -1.14 -14.69 -0.61
CA MET A 233 -1.74 -14.24 -1.87
C MET A 233 -1.43 -12.77 -2.19
N VAL A 234 -1.35 -11.90 -1.18
CA VAL A 234 -1.11 -10.46 -1.34
C VAL A 234 0.10 -9.98 -0.55
N ASP A 235 0.75 -8.94 -1.06
CA ASP A 235 1.86 -8.27 -0.39
C ASP A 235 1.38 -7.20 0.58
N ASP A 236 0.25 -6.58 0.23
CA ASP A 236 -0.36 -5.50 0.98
C ASP A 236 -1.86 -5.76 1.15
N LEU A 237 -2.39 -5.45 2.32
CA LEU A 237 -3.81 -5.52 2.59
C LEU A 237 -4.26 -4.22 3.25
N THR A 238 -5.23 -3.56 2.63
CA THR A 238 -5.89 -2.36 3.16
C THR A 238 -7.14 -2.77 3.90
N VAL A 239 -7.18 -2.49 5.21
CA VAL A 239 -8.42 -2.58 5.99
C VAL A 239 -9.27 -1.36 5.67
N GLU A 240 -10.36 -1.57 4.95
CA GLU A 240 -11.32 -0.51 4.62
C GLU A 240 -12.38 -0.45 5.72
N SER A 241 -12.35 0.64 6.49
CA SER A 241 -13.36 1.00 7.48
C SER A 241 -14.50 1.81 6.83
N ASP A 242 -15.32 2.46 7.64
CA ASP A 242 -16.32 3.41 7.14
C ASP A 242 -15.70 4.43 6.15
N SER A 243 -16.25 4.48 4.94
CA SER A 243 -15.68 5.15 3.78
C SER A 243 -16.77 5.59 2.80
N GLY A 244 -16.40 6.43 1.82
CA GLY A 244 -17.33 6.81 0.75
C GLY A 244 -17.55 5.66 -0.24
N GLY A 245 -18.80 5.48 -0.70
CA GLY A 245 -19.17 4.42 -1.63
C GLY A 245 -19.67 3.15 -0.92
N HIS A 246 -19.25 1.98 -1.40
CA HIS A 246 -19.63 0.70 -0.78
C HIS A 246 -18.80 0.49 0.50
N THR A 247 -19.47 0.42 1.65
CA THR A 247 -18.85 0.16 2.96
C THR A 247 -19.80 -0.64 3.85
N ASP A 248 -19.24 -1.39 4.80
CA ASP A 248 -19.99 -2.06 5.87
C ASP A 248 -19.97 -1.28 7.20
N GLY A 249 -19.45 -0.05 7.20
CA GLY A 249 -19.54 0.90 8.32
C GLY A 249 -18.70 0.52 9.55
N ARG A 250 -17.67 -0.33 9.38
CA ARG A 250 -16.85 -0.79 10.51
C ARG A 250 -15.97 0.33 11.06
N PRO A 251 -15.84 0.47 12.40
CA PRO A 251 -14.88 1.38 13.00
C PRO A 251 -13.43 0.92 12.74
N LEU A 252 -12.57 1.82 12.26
CA LEU A 252 -11.17 1.49 12.00
C LEU A 252 -10.43 1.01 13.25
N ALA A 253 -10.74 1.62 14.41
CA ALA A 253 -10.10 1.31 15.69
C ALA A 253 -10.33 -0.13 16.17
N THR A 254 -11.39 -0.80 15.70
CA THR A 254 -11.67 -2.21 16.03
C THR A 254 -11.27 -3.16 14.91
N ALA A 255 -11.48 -2.77 13.64
CA ALA A 255 -11.18 -3.61 12.49
C ALA A 255 -9.67 -3.83 12.32
N LEU A 256 -8.86 -2.78 12.44
CA LEU A 256 -7.42 -2.87 12.15
C LEU A 256 -6.67 -3.83 13.09
N PRO A 257 -6.80 -3.75 14.44
CA PRO A 257 -6.13 -4.69 15.34
C PRO A 257 -6.53 -6.16 15.11
N GLN A 258 -7.79 -6.40 14.75
CA GLN A 258 -8.29 -7.75 14.47
C GLN A 258 -7.61 -8.35 13.23
N ILE A 259 -7.48 -7.57 12.15
CA ILE A 259 -6.84 -8.03 10.91
C ILE A 259 -5.32 -8.22 11.09
N LEU A 260 -4.68 -7.38 11.90
CA LEU A 260 -3.27 -7.55 12.28
C LEU A 260 -3.01 -8.89 12.96
N ALA A 261 -3.82 -9.26 13.96
CA ALA A 261 -3.71 -10.54 14.65
C ALA A 261 -3.99 -11.72 13.71
N LEU A 262 -5.00 -11.59 12.83
CA LEU A 262 -5.38 -12.64 11.89
C LEU A 262 -4.26 -12.97 10.88
N ARG A 263 -3.50 -11.98 10.41
CA ARG A 263 -2.36 -12.23 9.52
C ARG A 263 -1.37 -13.20 10.12
N ASP A 264 -0.97 -12.94 11.36
CA ASP A 264 0.05 -13.72 12.05
C ASP A 264 -0.47 -15.16 12.31
N GLU A 265 -1.75 -15.31 12.67
CA GLU A 265 -2.40 -16.60 12.84
C GLU A 265 -2.42 -17.43 11.54
N VAL A 266 -2.87 -16.83 10.43
CA VAL A 266 -2.97 -17.52 9.14
C VAL A 266 -1.59 -17.89 8.61
N ALA A 267 -0.62 -16.99 8.68
CA ALA A 267 0.75 -17.26 8.26
C ALA A 267 1.35 -18.44 9.04
N HIS A 268 1.16 -18.48 10.36
CA HIS A 268 1.58 -19.59 11.21
C HIS A 268 0.91 -20.92 10.81
N ARG A 269 -0.41 -20.91 10.58
CA ARG A 269 -1.17 -22.10 10.17
C ARG A 269 -0.68 -22.69 8.84
N HIS A 270 -0.23 -21.85 7.92
CA HIS A 270 0.28 -22.26 6.60
C HIS A 270 1.80 -22.47 6.58
N GLY A 271 2.51 -22.20 7.67
CA GLY A 271 3.98 -22.37 7.72
C GLY A 271 4.73 -21.39 6.82
N ILE A 272 4.19 -20.19 6.60
CA ILE A 272 4.80 -19.13 5.79
C ILE A 272 5.11 -17.91 6.65
N GLU A 273 5.98 -17.02 6.16
CA GLU A 273 6.27 -15.76 6.84
C GLU A 273 5.06 -14.80 6.77
N PRO A 274 4.71 -14.10 7.87
CA PRO A 274 3.62 -13.10 7.90
C PRO A 274 4.04 -11.78 7.24
N ARG A 275 4.50 -11.85 5.99
CA ARG A 275 5.12 -10.72 5.28
C ARG A 275 4.12 -9.72 4.69
N THR A 276 2.82 -10.03 4.70
CA THR A 276 1.79 -9.10 4.22
C THR A 276 1.73 -7.86 5.12
N ARG A 277 1.92 -6.68 4.54
CA ARG A 277 1.74 -5.42 5.26
C ARG A 277 0.27 -5.08 5.34
N ILE A 278 -0.13 -4.46 6.45
CA ILE A 278 -1.53 -4.07 6.68
C ILE A 278 -1.61 -2.56 6.79
N GLY A 279 -2.32 -1.96 5.83
CA GLY A 279 -2.69 -0.55 5.82
C GLY A 279 -4.14 -0.34 6.23
N ALA A 280 -4.57 0.91 6.21
CA ALA A 280 -5.92 1.34 6.58
C ALA A 280 -6.47 2.36 5.59
N ALA A 281 -7.76 2.32 5.34
CA ALA A 281 -8.52 3.31 4.58
C ALA A 281 -9.89 3.53 5.22
N GLY A 282 -10.53 4.66 4.89
CA GLY A 282 -11.80 5.09 5.49
C GLY A 282 -11.60 6.05 6.66
N GLY A 283 -12.31 7.19 6.64
CA GLY A 283 -12.21 8.22 7.68
C GLY A 283 -10.88 9.00 7.75
N LEU A 284 -9.96 8.83 6.80
CA LEU A 284 -8.64 9.49 6.79
C LEU A 284 -8.66 10.77 5.95
N GLY A 285 -9.04 11.91 6.55
CA GLY A 285 -9.18 13.19 5.85
C GLY A 285 -8.54 14.40 6.54
N THR A 286 -7.73 14.20 7.58
CA THR A 286 -7.13 15.24 8.43
C THR A 286 -5.66 14.98 8.69
#